data_AF-A0A4W6FPK9-F1
#
_entry.id   AF-A0A4W6FPK9-F1
#
_cell.length_a   1.000
_cell.length_b   1.000
_cell.length_c   1.000
_cell.angle_alpha   90.00
_cell.angle_beta   90.00
_cell.angle_gamma   90.00
#
_symmetry.space_group_name_H-M   'P 1'
#
loop_
_entity.id
_entity.type
_entity.pdbx_description
1 polymer ?
#
loop_
_entity_poly.entity_id
_entity_poly.type
_entity_poly.pdbx_seq_one_letter_code
_entity_poly.pdbx_strand_id
1 'polypeptide(L)'
;MNSRLTAAENKVTAITEELEAAKTEQQLLKKKVEEAERLITVQATELAALVSRVTTSEKEVQEQKKELTSHREELNVSKTELQFTKNKLDEIQGAVSASMKLAFSAGLTTSGKIGPFISETPLIYSRVFTNIGEGYNPVTGIFTAPVKGVYYFRFTAFNNKSGEWMAVNLYHNCKRILHNSELSSGHTTIANALILQLEQGGMVSMRLEKNCGLYDDTNSLNTFSGFLLYPL
;
A
#
# COMPACT_ATOMS: atom_id res chain seq x y z
N MET A 1 0.19 84.95 -89.74
CA MET A 1 0.08 83.51 -90.04
C MET A 1 1.03 82.66 -89.18
N ASN A 2 2.25 83.14 -88.87
CA ASN A 2 3.23 82.41 -88.04
C ASN A 2 2.79 82.06 -86.61
N SER A 3 2.09 82.91 -85.86
CA SER A 3 1.79 82.65 -84.43
C SER A 3 0.81 81.51 -84.15
N ARG A 4 -0.12 81.22 -85.08
CA ARG A 4 -1.09 80.12 -84.95
C ARG A 4 -0.45 78.76 -85.30
N LEU A 5 0.56 78.76 -86.16
CA LEU A 5 1.32 77.54 -86.51
C LEU A 5 2.21 77.11 -85.34
N THR A 6 2.94 78.05 -84.72
CA THR A 6 3.77 77.78 -83.54
C THR A 6 2.95 77.33 -82.32
N ALA A 7 1.74 77.88 -82.14
CA ALA A 7 0.83 77.44 -81.07
C ALA A 7 0.25 76.04 -81.32
N ALA A 8 0.06 75.65 -82.58
CA ALA A 8 -0.37 74.31 -82.96
C ALA A 8 0.76 73.29 -82.81
N GLU A 9 1.98 73.64 -83.21
CA GLU A 9 3.19 72.82 -83.03
C GLU A 9 3.45 72.55 -81.55
N ASN A 10 3.44 73.58 -80.69
CA ASN A 10 3.60 73.40 -79.24
C ASN A 10 2.52 72.51 -78.62
N LYS A 11 1.27 72.59 -79.10
CA LYS A 11 0.18 71.71 -78.66
C LYS A 11 0.40 70.26 -79.09
N VAL A 12 0.86 70.04 -80.33
CA VAL A 12 1.16 68.70 -80.84
C VAL A 12 2.30 68.09 -80.02
N THR A 13 3.37 68.84 -79.76
CA THR A 13 4.50 68.38 -78.94
C THR A 13 4.04 67.98 -77.53
N ALA A 14 3.25 68.81 -76.85
CA ALA A 14 2.69 68.52 -75.53
C ALA A 14 1.80 67.27 -75.53
N ILE A 15 0.95 67.08 -76.54
CA ILE A 15 0.10 65.89 -76.68
C ILE A 15 0.95 64.63 -76.92
N THR A 16 2.02 64.71 -77.71
CA THR A 16 2.94 63.57 -77.89
C THR A 16 3.68 63.22 -76.62
N GLU A 17 4.10 64.21 -75.82
CA GLU A 17 4.75 63.97 -74.52
C GLU A 17 3.78 63.32 -73.52
N GLU A 18 2.54 63.79 -73.44
CA GLU A 18 1.48 63.17 -72.62
C GLU A 18 1.15 61.75 -73.08
N LEU A 19 1.11 61.51 -74.40
CA LEU A 19 0.84 60.19 -74.97
C LEU A 19 1.96 59.19 -74.64
N GLU A 20 3.22 59.61 -74.74
CA GLU A 20 4.35 58.76 -74.37
C GLU A 20 4.41 58.51 -72.85
N ALA A 21 4.09 59.51 -72.02
CA ALA A 21 3.95 59.34 -70.57
C ALA A 21 2.84 58.33 -70.21
N ALA A 22 1.67 58.43 -70.84
CA ALA A 22 0.57 57.49 -70.65
C ALA A 22 0.93 56.06 -71.10
N LYS A 23 1.72 55.92 -72.17
CA LYS A 23 2.27 54.63 -72.63
C LYS A 23 3.19 53.98 -71.60
N THR A 24 4.09 54.76 -71.01
CA THR A 24 4.98 54.27 -69.95
C THR A 24 4.20 53.85 -68.71
N GLU A 25 3.17 54.61 -68.32
CA GLU A 25 2.30 54.25 -67.20
C GLU A 25 1.50 52.97 -67.50
N GLN A 26 0.96 52.82 -68.71
CA GLN A 26 0.26 51.60 -69.14
C GLN A 26 1.19 50.38 -69.11
N GLN A 27 2.44 50.51 -69.57
CA GLN A 27 3.43 49.42 -69.47
C GLN A 27 3.77 49.06 -68.02
N LEU A 28 3.90 50.06 -67.14
CA LEU A 28 4.14 49.83 -65.72
C LEU A 28 2.95 49.12 -65.07
N LEU A 29 1.72 49.54 -65.39
CA LEU A 29 0.49 48.93 -64.88
C LEU A 29 0.39 47.48 -65.36
N LYS A 30 0.71 47.21 -66.63
CA LYS A 30 0.73 45.85 -67.18
C LYS A 30 1.71 44.94 -66.44
N LYS A 31 2.92 45.41 -66.15
CA LYS A 31 3.90 44.67 -65.33
C LYS A 31 3.38 44.39 -63.91
N LYS A 32 2.71 45.37 -63.28
CA LYS A 32 2.11 45.18 -61.95
C LYS A 32 0.98 44.15 -61.96
N VAL A 33 0.16 44.12 -63.01
CA VAL A 33 -0.91 43.11 -63.18
C VAL A 33 -0.30 41.71 -63.36
N GLU A 34 0.70 41.56 -64.23
CA GLU A 34 1.40 40.28 -64.42
C GLU A 34 2.05 39.77 -63.12
N GLU A 35 2.61 40.68 -62.30
CA GLU A 35 3.16 40.32 -60.98
C GLU A 35 2.06 39.93 -59.97
N ALA A 36 0.93 40.64 -59.96
CA ALA A 36 -0.21 40.31 -59.10
C ALA A 36 -0.80 38.94 -59.48
N GLU A 37 -0.92 38.62 -60.76
CA GLU A 37 -1.37 37.31 -61.25
C GLU A 37 -0.42 36.19 -60.83
N ARG A 38 0.90 36.43 -60.87
CA ARG A 38 1.90 35.48 -60.34
C ARG A 38 1.74 35.26 -58.84
N LEU A 39 1.61 36.33 -58.06
CA LEU A 39 1.40 36.24 -56.60
C LEU A 39 0.11 35.50 -56.25
N ILE A 40 -0.99 35.77 -56.95
CA ILE A 40 -2.27 35.07 -56.77
C ILE A 40 -2.09 33.57 -57.05
N THR A 41 -1.36 33.22 -58.10
CA THR A 41 -1.09 31.82 -58.45
C THR A 41 -0.29 31.12 -57.35
N VAL A 42 0.77 31.75 -56.83
CA VAL A 42 1.55 31.21 -55.71
C VAL A 42 0.68 31.02 -54.47
N GLN A 43 -0.10 32.04 -54.08
CA GLN A 43 -1.00 31.95 -52.93
C GLN A 43 -2.07 30.84 -53.10
N ALA A 44 -2.60 30.65 -54.31
CA ALA A 44 -3.53 29.56 -54.58
C ALA A 44 -2.90 28.18 -54.37
N THR A 45 -1.62 28.01 -54.76
CA THR A 45 -0.90 26.74 -54.52
C THR A 45 -0.59 26.51 -53.04
N GLU A 46 -0.22 27.56 -52.30
CA GLU A 46 0.02 27.48 -50.85
C GLU A 46 -1.28 27.16 -50.09
N LEU A 47 -2.40 27.78 -50.47
CA LEU A 47 -3.72 27.49 -49.92
C LEU A 47 -4.12 26.02 -50.17
N ALA A 48 -3.91 25.51 -51.37
CA ALA A 48 -4.19 24.11 -51.68
C ALA A 48 -3.34 23.15 -50.83
N ALA A 49 -2.05 23.45 -50.64
CA ALA A 49 -1.17 22.68 -49.76
C ALA A 49 -1.62 22.75 -48.29
N LEU A 50 -2.05 23.92 -47.82
CA LEU A 50 -2.55 24.10 -46.45
C LEU A 50 -3.84 23.29 -46.22
N VAL A 51 -4.78 23.33 -47.16
CA VAL A 51 -6.01 22.53 -47.12
C VAL A 51 -5.69 21.04 -47.08
N SER A 52 -4.72 20.58 -47.87
CA SER A 52 -4.29 19.17 -47.82
C SER A 52 -3.70 18.80 -46.46
N ARG A 53 -2.93 19.68 -45.81
CA ARG A 53 -2.37 19.42 -44.47
C ARG A 53 -3.44 19.40 -43.39
N VAL A 54 -4.38 20.34 -43.45
CA VAL A 54 -5.50 20.41 -42.49
C VAL A 54 -6.37 19.17 -42.60
N THR A 55 -6.74 18.75 -43.81
CA THR A 55 -7.55 17.55 -44.01
C THR A 55 -6.85 16.26 -43.56
N THR A 56 -5.53 16.16 -43.70
CA THR A 56 -4.75 15.04 -43.12
C THR A 56 -4.76 15.09 -41.59
N SER A 57 -4.52 16.26 -40.99
CA SER A 57 -4.52 16.41 -39.53
C SER A 57 -5.90 16.14 -38.91
N GLU A 58 -6.99 16.56 -39.58
CA GLU A 58 -8.36 16.25 -39.17
C GLU A 58 -8.63 14.73 -39.13
N LYS A 59 -8.08 13.98 -40.08
CA LYS A 59 -8.19 12.51 -40.09
C LYS A 59 -7.42 11.88 -38.92
N GLU A 60 -6.20 12.34 -38.64
CA GLU A 60 -5.40 11.87 -37.50
C GLU A 60 -6.08 12.13 -36.16
N VAL A 61 -6.64 13.34 -35.97
CA VAL A 61 -7.41 13.69 -34.76
C VAL A 61 -8.65 12.82 -34.63
N GLN A 62 -9.32 12.51 -35.73
CA GLN A 62 -10.51 11.65 -35.69
C GLN A 62 -10.14 10.21 -35.31
N GLU A 63 -8.99 9.71 -35.74
CA GLU A 63 -8.51 8.38 -35.37
C GLU A 63 -8.09 8.32 -33.89
N GLN A 64 -7.32 9.31 -33.42
CA GLN A 64 -6.95 9.41 -32.01
C GLN A 64 -8.18 9.50 -31.09
N LYS A 65 -9.25 10.17 -31.52
CA LYS A 65 -10.51 10.19 -30.76
C LYS A 65 -11.13 8.81 -30.60
N LYS A 66 -11.06 7.95 -31.63
CA LYS A 66 -11.57 6.57 -31.54
C LYS A 66 -10.74 5.72 -30.59
N GLU A 67 -9.41 5.82 -30.67
CA GLU A 67 -8.51 5.13 -29.74
C GLU A 67 -8.77 5.56 -28.29
N LEU A 68 -8.95 6.87 -28.07
CA LEU A 68 -9.24 7.42 -26.74
C LEU A 68 -10.58 6.93 -26.19
N THR A 69 -11.60 6.75 -27.04
CA THR A 69 -12.85 6.11 -26.62
C THR A 69 -12.66 4.64 -26.26
N SER A 70 -11.89 3.88 -27.05
CA SER A 70 -11.60 2.46 -26.79
C SER A 70 -10.86 2.27 -25.46
N HIS A 71 -9.78 3.04 -25.24
CA HIS A 71 -9.03 2.97 -23.98
C HIS A 71 -9.86 3.39 -22.77
N ARG A 72 -10.81 4.32 -22.94
CA ARG A 72 -11.71 4.71 -21.85
C ARG A 72 -12.65 3.56 -21.47
N GLU A 73 -13.11 2.77 -22.43
CA GLU A 73 -13.93 1.58 -22.19
C GLU A 73 -13.11 0.51 -21.47
N GLU A 74 -11.90 0.21 -21.94
CA GLU A 74 -10.97 -0.73 -21.28
C GLU A 74 -10.67 -0.31 -19.84
N LEU A 75 -10.44 0.99 -19.60
CA LEU A 75 -10.18 1.52 -18.27
C LEU A 75 -11.39 1.32 -17.33
N ASN A 76 -12.61 1.48 -17.85
CA ASN A 76 -13.82 1.26 -17.06
C ASN A 76 -14.00 -0.23 -16.71
N VAL A 77 -13.69 -1.13 -17.64
CA VAL A 77 -13.69 -2.58 -17.39
C VAL A 77 -12.66 -2.93 -16.32
N SER A 78 -11.41 -2.49 -16.48
CA SER A 78 -10.33 -2.73 -15.53
C SER A 78 -10.66 -2.19 -14.13
N LYS A 79 -11.26 -1.00 -14.03
CA LYS A 79 -11.70 -0.43 -12.75
C LYS A 79 -12.75 -1.29 -12.05
N THR A 80 -13.66 -1.89 -12.83
CA THR A 80 -14.71 -2.78 -12.31
C THR A 80 -14.11 -4.08 -11.80
N GLU A 81 -13.18 -4.69 -12.55
CA GLU A 81 -12.46 -5.89 -12.13
C GLU A 81 -11.61 -5.65 -10.87
N LEU A 82 -10.95 -4.49 -10.78
CA LEU A 82 -10.19 -4.10 -9.60
C LEU A 82 -11.08 -3.98 -8.38
N GLN A 83 -12.25 -3.35 -8.52
CA GLN A 83 -13.22 -3.24 -7.43
C GLN A 83 -13.72 -4.62 -6.98
N PHE A 84 -14.02 -5.51 -7.93
CA PHE A 84 -14.42 -6.88 -7.63
C PHE A 84 -13.32 -7.64 -6.89
N THR A 85 -12.08 -7.55 -7.35
CA THR A 85 -10.92 -8.18 -6.72
C THR A 85 -10.69 -7.67 -5.31
N LYS A 86 -10.83 -6.35 -5.10
CA LYS A 86 -10.73 -5.74 -3.77
C LYS A 86 -11.77 -6.29 -2.80
N ASN A 87 -13.04 -6.34 -3.21
CA ASN A 87 -14.10 -6.89 -2.37
C ASN A 87 -13.84 -8.37 -2.02
N LYS A 88 -13.38 -9.16 -2.99
CA LYS A 88 -13.01 -10.57 -2.78
C LYS A 88 -11.85 -10.71 -1.78
N LEU A 89 -10.87 -9.82 -1.85
CA LEU A 89 -9.72 -9.82 -0.94
C LEU A 89 -10.17 -9.52 0.49
N ASP A 90 -11.05 -8.54 0.68
CA ASP A 90 -11.62 -8.19 1.98
C ASP A 90 -12.42 -9.37 2.57
N GLU A 91 -13.22 -10.08 1.74
CA GLU A 91 -13.93 -11.30 2.14
C GLU A 91 -12.97 -12.41 2.57
N ILE A 92 -11.91 -12.67 1.79
CA ILE A 92 -10.90 -13.68 2.11
C ILE A 92 -10.17 -13.31 3.40
N GLN A 93 -9.77 -12.05 3.58
CA GLN A 93 -9.12 -11.60 4.82
C GLN A 93 -10.05 -11.74 6.03
N GLY A 94 -11.33 -11.43 5.88
CA GLY A 94 -12.34 -11.67 6.90
C GLY A 94 -12.45 -13.15 7.26
N ALA A 95 -12.52 -14.03 6.25
CA ALA A 95 -12.61 -15.48 6.45
C ALA A 95 -11.33 -16.09 7.05
N VAL A 96 -10.14 -15.61 6.65
CA VAL A 96 -8.84 -16.03 7.20
C VAL A 96 -8.73 -15.60 8.66
N SER A 97 -9.10 -14.36 8.98
CA SER A 97 -9.10 -13.87 10.37
C SER A 97 -10.09 -14.66 11.23
N ALA A 98 -11.30 -14.92 10.73
CA ALA A 98 -12.31 -15.72 11.44
C ALA A 98 -11.90 -17.19 11.61
N SER A 99 -11.02 -17.71 10.75
CA SER A 99 -10.51 -19.08 10.83
C SER A 99 -9.15 -19.21 11.52
N MET A 100 -8.57 -18.09 12.00
CA MET A 100 -7.32 -18.10 12.74
C MET A 100 -7.51 -18.83 14.08
N LYS A 101 -7.05 -20.07 14.14
CA LYS A 101 -7.05 -20.88 15.36
C LYS A 101 -5.69 -20.77 16.01
N LEU A 102 -5.66 -20.27 17.24
CA LEU A 102 -4.46 -20.20 18.06
C LEU A 102 -4.76 -20.82 19.41
N ALA A 103 -4.03 -21.86 19.75
CA ALA A 103 -4.15 -22.50 21.04
C ALA A 103 -2.85 -23.23 21.36
N PHE A 104 -2.34 -23.04 22.56
CA PHE A 104 -1.23 -23.82 23.08
C PHE A 104 -1.54 -24.33 24.49
N SER A 105 -0.92 -25.46 24.82
CA SER A 105 -0.91 -26.01 26.17
C SER A 105 0.38 -26.79 26.36
N ALA A 106 1.11 -26.49 27.43
CA ALA A 106 2.37 -27.14 27.72
C ALA A 106 2.56 -27.39 29.23
N GLY A 107 3.22 -28.49 29.57
CA GLY A 107 3.72 -28.81 30.91
C GLY A 107 5.15 -28.31 31.11
N LEU A 108 5.55 -28.06 32.36
CA LEU A 108 6.84 -27.43 32.66
C LEU A 108 8.01 -28.37 32.29
N THR A 109 8.10 -29.51 32.95
CA THR A 109 9.18 -30.49 32.79
C THR A 109 8.80 -31.85 33.39
N THR A 110 9.72 -32.81 33.41
CA THR A 110 9.60 -34.06 34.18
C THR A 110 10.77 -34.26 35.15
N SER A 111 11.60 -33.23 35.35
CA SER A 111 12.88 -33.34 36.08
C SER A 111 12.74 -33.30 37.61
N GLY A 112 11.53 -33.31 38.17
CA GLY A 112 11.30 -33.22 39.60
C GLY A 112 11.38 -31.78 40.09
N LYS A 113 12.30 -31.49 41.00
CA LYS A 113 12.40 -30.19 41.66
C LYS A 113 12.91 -29.09 40.73
N ILE A 114 12.24 -27.94 40.74
CA ILE A 114 12.64 -26.70 40.07
C ILE A 114 12.91 -25.62 41.13
N GLY A 115 14.10 -25.03 41.10
CA GLY A 115 14.53 -24.05 42.09
C GLY A 115 14.73 -24.63 43.51
N PRO A 116 14.87 -23.77 44.52
CA PRO A 116 14.93 -22.32 44.42
C PRO A 116 16.17 -21.82 43.69
N PHE A 117 15.99 -20.77 42.89
CA PHE A 117 17.08 -20.07 42.21
C PHE A 117 17.41 -18.77 42.94
N ILE A 118 18.65 -18.29 42.78
CA ILE A 118 19.12 -17.04 43.40
C ILE A 118 18.52 -15.77 42.76
N SER A 119 17.95 -15.90 41.55
CA SER A 119 17.33 -14.82 40.78
C SER A 119 16.00 -15.28 40.20
N GLU A 120 15.13 -14.32 39.86
CA GLU A 120 13.92 -14.61 39.10
C GLU A 120 14.29 -15.30 37.79
N THR A 121 13.65 -16.43 37.48
CA THR A 121 14.05 -17.31 36.38
C THR A 121 12.85 -17.59 35.46
N PRO A 122 13.00 -17.44 34.12
CA PRO A 122 11.95 -17.85 33.18
C PRO A 122 11.56 -19.32 33.33
N LEU A 123 10.26 -19.59 33.31
CA LEU A 123 9.73 -20.94 33.30
C LEU A 123 9.52 -21.41 31.85
N ILE A 124 10.29 -22.40 31.44
CA ILE A 124 10.25 -22.97 30.08
C ILE A 124 9.38 -24.23 30.11
N TYR A 125 8.14 -24.13 29.61
CA TYR A 125 7.21 -25.26 29.53
C TYR A 125 7.51 -26.11 28.30
N SER A 126 8.53 -26.95 28.45
CA SER A 126 9.11 -27.74 27.37
C SER A 126 8.22 -28.88 26.87
N ARG A 127 7.23 -29.32 27.66
CA ARG A 127 6.35 -30.44 27.30
C ARG A 127 5.10 -29.96 26.58
N VAL A 128 5.21 -29.75 25.28
CA VAL A 128 4.10 -29.27 24.44
C VAL A 128 3.05 -30.36 24.23
N PHE A 129 1.81 -30.10 24.64
CA PHE A 129 0.63 -30.93 24.30
C PHE A 129 -0.03 -30.45 23.01
N THR A 130 -0.17 -29.13 22.88
CA THR A 130 -0.79 -28.46 21.73
C THR A 130 -0.04 -27.17 21.44
N ASN A 131 0.14 -26.83 20.16
CA ASN A 131 0.69 -25.54 19.73
C ASN A 131 0.16 -25.14 18.35
N ILE A 132 -1.17 -25.03 18.23
CA ILE A 132 -1.84 -24.67 16.97
C ILE A 132 -1.54 -23.22 16.64
N GLY A 133 -1.04 -23.01 15.42
CA GLY A 133 -0.58 -21.71 14.90
C GLY A 133 0.71 -21.20 15.54
N GLU A 134 1.44 -22.09 16.23
CA GLU A 134 2.86 -21.93 16.59
C GLU A 134 3.22 -20.65 17.36
N GLY A 135 2.26 -20.09 18.10
CA GLY A 135 2.48 -18.90 18.92
C GLY A 135 3.35 -19.14 20.16
N TYR A 136 3.45 -20.38 20.64
CA TYR A 136 4.29 -20.71 21.80
C TYR A 136 5.64 -21.29 21.39
N ASN A 137 6.73 -20.77 21.98
CA ASN A 137 8.08 -21.27 21.78
C ASN A 137 8.55 -22.10 22.99
N PRO A 138 8.68 -23.44 22.86
CA PRO A 138 9.07 -24.32 23.97
C PRO A 138 10.56 -24.25 24.34
N VAL A 139 11.39 -23.56 23.55
CA VAL A 139 12.80 -23.32 23.87
C VAL A 139 12.95 -22.12 24.80
N THR A 140 12.11 -21.10 24.63
CA THR A 140 12.19 -19.85 25.40
C THR A 140 11.15 -19.74 26.52
N GLY A 141 10.07 -20.53 26.45
CA GLY A 141 8.95 -20.42 27.37
C GLY A 141 7.97 -19.28 27.07
N ILE A 142 8.10 -18.65 25.90
CA ILE A 142 7.39 -17.41 25.54
C ILE A 142 6.28 -17.71 24.53
N PHE A 143 5.09 -17.18 24.80
CA PHE A 143 4.04 -17.03 23.80
C PHE A 143 4.18 -15.67 23.10
N THR A 144 4.10 -15.63 21.78
CA THR A 144 4.10 -14.41 20.96
C THR A 144 2.81 -14.36 20.15
N ALA A 145 2.03 -13.29 20.29
CA ALA A 145 0.79 -13.09 19.57
C ALA A 145 1.07 -12.90 18.05
N PRO A 146 0.65 -13.80 17.16
CA PRO A 146 0.88 -13.66 15.73
C PRO A 146 -0.07 -12.66 15.06
N VAL A 147 -1.19 -12.33 15.73
CA VAL A 147 -2.18 -11.33 15.30
C VAL A 147 -2.60 -10.48 16.49
N LYS A 148 -3.08 -9.27 16.22
CA LYS A 148 -3.79 -8.47 17.23
C LYS A 148 -5.08 -9.20 17.63
N GLY A 149 -5.38 -9.25 18.92
CA GLY A 149 -6.58 -9.95 19.38
C GLY A 149 -6.72 -10.02 20.89
N VAL A 150 -7.78 -10.68 21.31
CA VAL A 150 -8.05 -10.96 22.73
C VAL A 150 -7.74 -12.41 23.03
N TYR A 151 -6.90 -12.65 24.03
CA TYR A 151 -6.34 -13.96 24.36
C TYR A 151 -6.69 -14.34 25.80
N TYR A 152 -7.00 -15.62 26.00
CA TYR A 152 -7.12 -16.21 27.33
C TYR A 152 -5.83 -16.94 27.69
N PHE A 153 -5.33 -16.76 28.90
CA PHE A 153 -4.20 -17.51 29.45
C PHE A 153 -4.54 -18.10 30.81
N ARG A 154 -4.04 -19.29 31.09
CA ARG A 154 -4.15 -19.99 32.37
C ARG A 154 -2.85 -20.70 32.68
N PHE A 155 -2.52 -20.77 33.97
CA PHE A 155 -1.44 -21.62 34.44
C PHE A 155 -1.79 -22.35 35.74
N THR A 156 -1.03 -23.40 36.01
CA THR A 156 -0.93 -24.04 37.32
C THR A 156 0.52 -24.04 37.78
N ALA A 157 0.73 -23.84 39.07
CA ALA A 157 2.02 -23.98 39.73
C ALA A 157 1.87 -24.92 40.93
N PHE A 158 2.71 -25.94 41.03
CA PHE A 158 2.64 -26.97 42.05
C PHE A 158 3.99 -27.14 42.75
N ASN A 159 3.95 -27.39 44.05
CA ASN A 159 5.10 -27.86 44.82
C ASN A 159 4.66 -28.92 45.83
N ASN A 160 5.51 -29.93 46.01
CA ASN A 160 5.31 -31.00 46.99
C ASN A 160 6.19 -30.88 48.25
N LYS A 161 6.95 -29.79 48.39
CA LYS A 161 7.87 -29.61 49.53
C LYS A 161 7.27 -28.69 50.59
N SER A 162 6.89 -29.27 51.72
CA SER A 162 6.38 -28.52 52.87
C SER A 162 7.41 -27.50 53.39
N GLY A 163 6.96 -26.29 53.68
CA GLY A 163 7.77 -25.16 54.16
C GLY A 163 8.56 -24.42 53.08
N GLU A 164 8.44 -24.78 51.80
CA GLU A 164 9.07 -24.04 50.70
C GLU A 164 8.09 -23.03 50.08
N TRP A 165 8.54 -21.79 49.88
CA TRP A 165 7.75 -20.78 49.18
C TRP A 165 7.58 -21.12 47.71
N MET A 166 6.38 -20.91 47.19
CA MET A 166 6.06 -20.91 45.78
C MET A 166 5.66 -19.50 45.39
N ALA A 167 6.27 -18.92 44.37
CA ALA A 167 5.76 -17.70 43.78
C ALA A 167 6.03 -17.62 42.28
N VAL A 168 4.97 -17.42 41.51
CA VAL A 168 5.03 -17.34 40.05
C VAL A 168 4.45 -16.02 39.55
N ASN A 169 5.13 -15.48 38.55
CA ASN A 169 4.85 -14.19 37.96
C ASN A 169 4.51 -14.37 36.48
N LEU A 170 3.46 -13.67 36.01
CA LEU A 170 3.15 -13.58 34.58
C LEU A 170 3.56 -12.20 34.07
N TYR A 171 4.30 -12.20 32.97
CA TYR A 171 4.80 -11.02 32.29
C TYR A 171 4.08 -10.83 30.95
N HIS A 172 3.67 -9.60 30.68
CA HIS A 172 3.33 -9.14 29.34
C HIS A 172 4.45 -8.21 28.88
N ASN A 173 5.16 -8.62 27.82
CA ASN A 173 6.43 -8.07 27.38
C ASN A 173 7.41 -8.04 28.57
N CYS A 174 7.94 -6.86 28.90
CA CYS A 174 8.90 -6.68 30.00
C CYS A 174 8.25 -6.28 31.33
N LYS A 175 6.91 -6.30 31.44
CA LYS A 175 6.19 -5.86 32.64
C LYS A 175 5.48 -7.02 33.32
N ARG A 176 5.74 -7.19 34.62
CA ARG A 176 4.96 -8.12 35.47
C ARG A 176 3.54 -7.60 35.61
N ILE A 177 2.56 -8.46 35.36
CA ILE A 177 1.13 -8.12 35.44
C ILE A 177 0.34 -9.03 36.38
N LEU A 178 0.87 -10.20 36.74
CA LEU A 178 0.35 -11.03 37.83
C LEU A 178 1.48 -11.51 38.73
N HIS A 179 1.16 -11.70 40.01
CA HIS A 179 1.98 -12.36 41.01
C HIS A 179 1.09 -13.23 41.87
N ASN A 180 1.52 -14.46 42.10
CA ASN A 180 0.80 -15.44 42.91
C ASN A 180 1.82 -16.14 43.78
N SER A 181 1.59 -16.17 45.10
CA SER A 181 2.51 -16.74 46.06
C SER A 181 1.78 -17.54 47.14
N GLU A 182 2.36 -18.65 47.56
CA GLU A 182 1.84 -19.47 48.65
C GLU A 182 3.01 -20.19 49.36
N LEU A 183 2.88 -20.41 50.66
CA LEU A 183 3.82 -21.27 51.39
C LEU A 183 3.34 -22.72 51.27
N SER A 184 4.15 -23.60 50.68
CA SER A 184 3.72 -24.98 50.46
C SER A 184 3.55 -25.73 51.78
N SER A 185 2.44 -26.44 51.93
CA SER A 185 2.17 -27.37 53.03
C SER A 185 2.54 -28.82 52.69
N GLY A 186 3.17 -29.05 51.54
CA GLY A 186 3.62 -30.35 51.06
C GLY A 186 2.89 -30.86 49.84
N HIS A 187 1.67 -30.40 49.52
CA HIS A 187 1.03 -30.60 48.22
C HIS A 187 0.18 -29.36 47.95
N THR A 188 0.77 -28.36 47.33
CA THR A 188 0.14 -27.04 47.17
C THR A 188 0.09 -26.68 45.71
N THR A 189 -1.08 -26.24 45.26
CA THR A 189 -1.34 -25.82 43.89
C THR A 189 -1.83 -24.38 43.89
N ILE A 190 -1.22 -23.55 43.06
CA ILE A 190 -1.71 -22.23 42.67
C ILE A 190 -2.26 -22.36 41.25
N ALA A 191 -3.44 -21.81 41.00
CA ALA A 191 -3.99 -21.69 39.65
C ALA A 191 -4.55 -20.29 39.46
N ASN A 192 -4.26 -19.68 38.31
CA ASN A 192 -4.82 -18.38 37.95
C ASN A 192 -5.00 -18.30 36.43
N ALA A 193 -5.85 -17.37 35.99
CA ALA A 193 -6.14 -17.11 34.59
C ALA A 193 -6.43 -15.62 34.37
N LEU A 194 -6.23 -15.17 33.14
CA LEU A 194 -6.49 -13.80 32.73
C LEU A 194 -6.82 -13.72 31.24
N ILE A 195 -7.52 -12.65 30.88
CA ILE A 195 -7.78 -12.27 29.49
C ILE A 195 -6.95 -11.01 29.19
N LEU A 196 -6.22 -11.04 28.08
CA LEU A 196 -5.39 -9.92 27.62
C LEU A 196 -5.69 -9.58 26.17
N GLN A 197 -5.84 -8.29 25.89
CA GLN A 197 -5.67 -7.80 24.54
C GLN A 197 -4.18 -7.68 24.24
N LEU A 198 -3.73 -8.31 23.16
CA LEU A 198 -2.34 -8.25 22.69
C LEU A 198 -2.31 -7.62 21.29
N GLU A 199 -1.31 -6.78 21.05
CA GLU A 199 -0.93 -6.39 19.70
C GLU A 199 -0.14 -7.53 19.02
N GLN A 200 -0.06 -7.53 17.70
CA GLN A 200 0.82 -8.45 16.98
C GLN A 200 2.27 -8.29 17.48
N GLY A 201 2.91 -9.40 17.80
CA GLY A 201 4.24 -9.45 18.41
C GLY A 201 4.26 -9.33 19.94
N GLY A 202 3.11 -9.09 20.59
CA GLY A 202 3.02 -9.04 22.05
C GLY A 202 3.43 -10.37 22.69
N MET A 203 4.29 -10.32 23.71
CA MET A 203 4.87 -11.50 24.35
C MET A 203 4.26 -11.76 25.73
N VAL A 204 3.99 -13.03 26.06
CA VAL A 204 3.55 -13.47 27.38
C VAL A 204 4.46 -14.59 27.88
N SER A 205 4.93 -14.48 29.12
CA SER A 205 5.80 -15.50 29.72
C SER A 205 5.57 -15.63 31.22
N MET A 206 5.90 -16.81 31.75
CA MET A 206 5.86 -17.13 33.17
C MET A 206 7.27 -17.14 33.75
N ARG A 207 7.41 -16.72 35.00
CA ARG A 207 8.68 -16.73 35.73
C ARG A 207 8.49 -17.21 37.17
N LEU A 208 9.51 -17.88 37.69
CA LEU A 208 9.62 -18.28 39.08
C LEU A 208 10.36 -17.18 39.84
N GLU A 209 9.76 -16.70 40.93
CA GLU A 209 10.37 -15.71 41.82
C GLU A 209 11.66 -16.28 42.45
N LYS A 210 12.62 -15.40 42.78
CA LYS A 210 13.83 -15.83 43.48
C LYS A 210 13.49 -16.51 44.80
N ASN A 211 14.31 -17.47 45.22
CA ASN A 211 14.15 -18.24 46.45
C ASN A 211 12.86 -19.06 46.56
N CYS A 212 12.10 -19.22 45.48
CA CYS A 212 10.88 -20.03 45.44
C CYS A 212 11.10 -21.32 44.64
N GLY A 213 10.39 -22.38 45.00
CA GLY A 213 10.50 -23.71 44.37
C GLY A 213 9.19 -24.22 43.80
N LEU A 214 9.29 -25.08 42.79
CA LEU A 214 8.20 -25.87 42.22
C LEU A 214 8.65 -27.34 42.10
N TYR A 215 7.70 -28.22 41.84
CA TYR A 215 7.95 -29.62 41.53
C TYR A 215 7.12 -30.04 40.33
N ASP A 216 7.71 -30.75 39.36
CA ASP A 216 6.98 -31.31 38.23
C ASP A 216 7.49 -32.72 37.88
N ASP A 217 6.58 -33.58 37.45
CA ASP A 217 6.89 -34.95 37.05
C ASP A 217 6.08 -35.35 35.80
N THR A 218 6.03 -36.64 35.49
CA THR A 218 5.30 -37.17 34.33
C THR A 218 3.81 -36.79 34.32
N ASN A 219 3.22 -36.43 35.47
CA ASN A 219 1.82 -36.04 35.63
C ASN A 219 1.52 -34.59 35.19
N SER A 220 2.53 -33.78 34.87
CA SER A 220 2.34 -32.40 34.35
C SER A 220 1.54 -31.51 35.32
N LEU A 221 2.06 -31.37 36.54
CA LEU A 221 1.42 -30.63 37.63
C LEU A 221 1.49 -29.11 37.41
N ASN A 222 2.51 -28.66 36.65
CA ASN A 222 2.69 -27.27 36.26
C ASN A 222 2.37 -27.11 34.78
N THR A 223 1.33 -26.36 34.47
CA THR A 223 0.86 -26.15 33.10
C THR A 223 0.81 -24.67 32.77
N PHE A 224 1.01 -24.34 31.50
CA PHE A 224 0.75 -23.02 30.94
C PHE A 224 0.04 -23.21 29.60
N SER A 225 -1.12 -22.59 29.48
CA SER A 225 -2.00 -22.73 28.33
C SER A 225 -2.59 -21.37 27.95
N GLY A 226 -2.89 -21.21 26.67
CA GLY A 226 -3.61 -20.04 26.20
C GLY A 226 -4.15 -20.21 24.79
N PHE A 227 -5.13 -19.39 24.44
CA PHE A 227 -5.76 -19.41 23.12
C PHE A 227 -6.31 -18.04 22.73
N LEU A 228 -6.44 -17.81 21.43
CA LEU A 228 -7.12 -16.63 20.87
C LEU A 228 -8.63 -16.81 21.04
N LEU A 229 -9.28 -15.85 21.70
CA LEU A 229 -10.74 -15.77 21.76
C LEU A 229 -11.29 -15.24 20.43
N TYR A 230 -10.74 -14.12 19.95
CA TYR A 230 -11.05 -13.54 18.66
C TYR A 230 -9.98 -12.51 18.24
N PRO A 231 -9.67 -12.40 16.93
CA PRO A 231 -8.81 -11.33 16.41
C PRO A 231 -9.51 -9.96 16.49
N LEU A 232 -8.72 -8.88 16.45
CA LEU A 232 -9.18 -7.49 16.44
C LEU A 232 -8.65 -6.72 15.23
#